data_AF-A0A5M9GSZ0-F1
#
_entry.id   AF-A0A5M9GSZ0-F1
#
_cell.length_a   1.000
_cell.length_b   1.000
_cell.length_c   1.000
_cell.angle_alpha   90.00
_cell.angle_beta   90.00
_cell.angle_gamma   90.00
#
_symmetry.space_group_name_H-M   'P 1'
#
loop_
_entity.id
_entity.type
_entity.pdbx_description
1 polymer ?
#
loop_
_entity_poly.entity_id
_entity_poly.type
_entity_poly.pdbx_seq_one_letter_code
_entity_poly.pdbx_strand_id
1 'polypeptide(L)' 'MAIAQNIHTELNPIQVSLLRLFNRPMSEKETQELKRLLVDHYSDLLKDEVEKDVAKKGYTQKDFDDMLNGHS' A
#
# COMPACT_ATOMS: atom_id res chain seq x y z
N MET A 1 24.12 13.67 16.47
CA MET A 1 24.57 13.54 15.06
C MET A 1 23.39 13.00 14.27
N ALA A 2 22.86 13.77 13.31
CA ALA A 2 21.75 13.34 12.46
C ALA A 2 22.32 12.68 11.20
N ILE A 3 22.00 11.40 10.99
CA ILE A 3 22.37 10.67 9.77
C ILE A 3 21.29 11.02 8.74
N ALA A 4 21.61 11.92 7.81
CA ALA A 4 20.76 12.15 6.66
C ALA A 4 20.77 10.87 5.81
N GLN A 5 19.69 10.10 5.86
CA GLN A 5 19.50 8.98 4.96
C GLN A 5 19.40 9.55 3.54
N ASN A 6 20.25 9.06 2.65
CA ASN A 6 20.27 9.45 1.25
C ASN A 6 19.02 8.85 0.58
N ILE A 7 17.90 9.57 0.66
CA ILE A 7 16.65 9.18 0.01
C ILE A 7 16.93 9.26 -1.48
N HIS A 8 17.07 8.10 -2.13
CA HIS A 8 17.28 8.04 -3.58
C HIS A 8 15.99 8.51 -4.25
N THR A 9 15.99 9.76 -4.71
CA THR A 9 14.85 10.44 -5.34
C THR A 9 14.78 10.21 -6.85
N GLU A 10 15.80 9.56 -7.43
CA GLU A 10 15.90 9.35 -8.87
C GLU A 10 15.29 8.01 -9.27
N LEU A 11 14.43 8.04 -10.28
CA LEU A 11 13.86 6.83 -10.87
C LEU A 11 14.94 6.08 -11.65
N ASN A 12 15.06 4.78 -11.41
CA ASN A 12 15.98 3.93 -12.14
C ASN A 12 15.56 3.76 -13.61
N PRO A 13 16.46 3.31 -14.51
CA PRO A 13 16.19 3.24 -15.95
C PRO A 13 14.95 2.42 -16.34
N ILE A 14 14.60 1.39 -15.58
CA ILE A 14 13.41 0.55 -15.83
C ILE A 14 12.15 1.33 -15.42
N GLN A 15 12.18 2.02 -14.28
CA GLN A 15 11.07 2.87 -13.83
C GLN A 15 10.78 4.00 -14.84
N VAL A 16 11.82 4.63 -15.39
CA VAL A 16 11.67 5.63 -16.46
C VAL A 16 11.10 5.00 -17.74
N SER A 17 11.52 3.78 -18.08
CA SER A 17 11.03 3.08 -19.27
C SER A 17 9.55 2.71 -19.14
N LEU A 18 9.10 2.30 -17.95
CA LEU A 18 7.69 2.09 -17.66
C LEU A 18 6.88 3.38 -17.84
N LEU A 19 7.35 4.51 -17.31
CA LEU A 19 6.69 5.80 -17.52
C LEU A 19 6.59 6.20 -19.00
N ARG A 20 7.61 5.88 -19.80
CA ARG A 20 7.60 6.13 -21.25
C ARG A 20 6.61 5.24 -21.99
N LEU A 21 6.39 4.00 -21.54
CA LEU A 21 5.36 3.12 -22.10
C LEU A 21 3.95 3.66 -21.86
N PHE A 22 3.73 4.34 -20.72
CA PHE A 22 2.48 5.04 -20.39
C PHE A 22 2.36 6.44 -21.01
N ASN A 23 3.35 6.91 -21.78
CA ASN A 23 3.30 8.19 -22.50
C ASN A 23 2.39 8.17 -23.74
N ARG A 24 1.46 7.22 -23.81
CA ARG A 24 0.34 7.25 -24.77
C ARG A 24 -0.84 7.92 -24.07
N PRO A 25 -1.57 8.83 -24.73
CA PRO A 25 -2.78 9.38 -24.14
C PRO A 25 -3.74 8.23 -23.80
N MET A 26 -4.00 8.06 -22.50
CA MET A 26 -5.02 7.15 -22.00
C MET A 26 -6.36 7.87 -22.00
N SER A 27 -7.40 7.18 -22.40
CA SER A 27 -8.77 7.64 -22.18
C SER A 27 -9.06 7.76 -20.67
N GLU A 28 -10.08 8.54 -20.33
CA GLU A 28 -10.54 8.66 -18.95
C GLU A 28 -10.94 7.28 -18.38
N LYS A 29 -11.52 6.41 -19.21
CA LYS A 29 -11.88 5.04 -18.84
C LYS A 29 -10.66 4.20 -18.45
N GLU A 30 -9.63 4.16 -19.30
CA GLU A 30 -8.39 3.42 -19.03
C GLU A 30 -7.68 3.96 -17.78
N THR A 31 -7.75 5.28 -17.57
CA THR A 31 -7.20 5.92 -16.35
C THR A 31 -7.93 5.46 -15.09
N GLN A 32 -9.26 5.36 -15.13
CA GLN A 32 -10.06 4.89 -14.00
C GLN A 32 -9.82 3.40 -13.71
N GLU A 33 -9.69 2.58 -14.76
CA GLU A 33 -9.37 1.15 -14.62
C GLU A 33 -8.01 0.95 -13.94
N LEU A 34 -6.99 1.72 -14.34
CA LEU A 34 -5.66 1.65 -13.73
C LEU A 34 -5.67 2.12 -12.26
N LYS A 35 -6.40 3.20 -11.95
CA LYS A 35 -6.56 3.66 -10.56
C LYS A 35 -7.20 2.59 -9.68
N ARG A 36 -8.23 1.91 -10.19
CA ARG A 36 -8.91 0.83 -9.46
C ARG A 36 -7.96 -0.32 -9.17
N LEU A 37 -7.21 -0.78 -10.18
CA LEU A 37 -6.21 -1.84 -10.01
C LEU A 37 -5.18 -1.48 -8.93
N LEU A 38 -4.67 -0.25 -8.93
CA LEU A 38 -3.70 0.21 -7.93
C LEU A 38 -4.32 0.23 -6.53
N VAL A 39 -5.53 0.77 -6.37
CA VAL A 39 -6.24 0.82 -5.09
C VAL A 39 -6.50 -0.58 -4.54
N ASP A 40 -6.97 -1.50 -5.39
CA ASP A 40 -7.24 -2.88 -4.99
C ASP A 40 -5.95 -3.55 -4.51
N HIS A 41 -4.85 -3.42 -5.27
CA HIS A 41 -3.55 -4.00 -4.92
C HIS A 41 -2.99 -3.46 -3.59
N TYR A 42 -3.03 -2.14 -3.39
CA TYR A 42 -2.53 -1.54 -2.15
C TYR A 42 -3.42 -1.86 -0.96
N SER A 43 -4.72 -2.03 -1.17
CA SER A 43 -5.65 -2.46 -0.12
C SER A 43 -5.36 -3.89 0.33
N ASP A 44 -5.07 -4.79 -0.61
CA ASP A 44 -4.68 -6.17 -0.32
C ASP A 44 -3.35 -6.22 0.45
N LEU A 45 -2.34 -5.46 0.02
CA LEU A 45 -1.06 -5.36 0.75
C LEU A 45 -1.24 -4.85 2.18
N LEU A 46 -2.12 -3.87 2.38
CA LEU A 46 -2.40 -3.32 3.70
C LEU A 46 -3.11 -4.35 4.58
N LYS A 47 -4.07 -5.08 4.02
CA LYS A 47 -4.76 -6.16 4.73
C LYS A 47 -3.78 -7.25 5.16
N ASP A 48 -2.91 -7.70 4.25
CA ASP A 48 -1.90 -8.72 4.54
C ASP A 48 -0.93 -8.28 5.65
N GLU A 49 -0.54 -7.00 5.67
CA GLU A 49 0.34 -6.47 6.72
C GLU A 49 -0.37 -6.39 8.07
N VAL A 50 -1.63 -5.96 8.09
CA VAL A 50 -2.47 -5.97 9.31
C VAL A 50 -2.64 -7.40 9.82
N GLU A 51 -2.94 -8.36 8.96
CA GLU A 51 -3.08 -9.78 9.35
C GLU A 51 -1.77 -10.35 9.92
N LYS A 52 -0.62 -10.02 9.31
CA LYS A 52 0.69 -10.41 9.85
C LYS A 52 0.96 -9.79 11.21
N ASP A 53 0.61 -8.53 11.41
CA ASP A 53 0.82 -7.84 12.69
C ASP A 53 -0.10 -8.36 13.78
N VAL A 54 -1.35 -8.70 13.45
CA VAL A 54 -2.30 -9.36 14.34
C VAL A 54 -1.79 -10.75 14.74
N ALA A 55 -1.31 -11.53 13.78
CA ALA A 55 -0.73 -12.85 14.03
C ALA A 55 0.56 -12.79 14.86
N LYS A 56 1.42 -11.80 14.63
CA LYS A 56 2.67 -11.58 15.40
C LYS A 56 2.40 -11.10 16.82
N LYS A 57 1.39 -10.25 17.02
CA LYS A 57 1.02 -9.73 18.34
C LYS A 57 0.17 -10.72 19.15
N GLY A 58 -0.25 -11.83 18.54
CA GLY A 58 -0.98 -12.90 19.21
C GLY A 58 -2.38 -12.48 19.69
N TYR A 59 -2.96 -11.44 19.08
CA TYR A 59 -4.30 -10.99 19.44
C TYR A 59 -5.31 -12.09 19.13
N THR A 60 -6.02 -12.53 20.16
CA THR A 60 -7.10 -13.50 20.05
C THR A 60 -8.40 -12.79 19.70
N GLN A 61 -9.39 -13.53 19.19
CA GLN A 61 -10.74 -13.00 18.94
C GLN A 61 -11.31 -12.26 20.17
N LYS A 62 -10.95 -12.75 21.37
CA LYS A 62 -11.32 -12.15 22.64
C LYS A 62 -10.67 -10.78 22.88
N ASP A 63 -9.43 -10.56 22.47
CA ASP A 63 -8.77 -9.25 22.60
C ASP A 63 -9.41 -8.21 21.68
N PHE A 64 -9.90 -8.63 20.50
CA PHE A 64 -10.69 -7.78 19.62
C PHE A 64 -12.06 -7.45 20.23
N ASP A 65 -12.75 -8.43 20.78
CA ASP A 65 -14.04 -8.24 21.46
C ASP A 65 -13.90 -7.33 22.68
N ASP A 66 -12.82 -7.47 23.47
CA ASP A 66 -12.57 -6.60 24.63
C ASP A 66 -12.22 -5.16 24.21
N MET A 67 -11.56 -4.95 23.07
CA MET A 67 -11.26 -3.60 22.53
C MET A 67 -12.51 -2.92 21.94
N LEU A 68 -13.40 -3.69 21.30
CA LEU A 68 -14.67 -3.21 20.73
C LEU A 68 -15.71 -2.91 21.82
N ASN A 69 -15.75 -3.71 22.89
CA ASN A 69 -16.70 -3.55 24.00
C ASN A 69 -16.16 -2.68 25.15
N GLY A 70 -14.87 -2.31 25.13
CA GLY A 70 -14.24 -1.44 26.13
C GLY A 70 -14.58 0.06 26.00
N HIS A 71 -15.34 0.44 24.98
CA HIS A 71 -15.95 1.77 24.84
C HIS A 71 -17.47 1.72 25.14
N SER A 72 -17.82 1.35 26.38
CA SER A 72 -19.14 1.58 26.97
C SER A 72 -19.00 2.19 28.36
#